data_AF-A0A3N5Q4K7-F1
#
_entry.id   AF-A0A3N5Q4K7-F1
#
_cell.length_a   1.000
_cell.length_b   1.000
_cell.length_c   1.000
_cell.angle_alpha   90.00
_cell.angle_beta   90.00
_cell.angle_gamma   90.00
#
_symmetry.space_group_name_H-M   'P 1'
#
loop_
_entity.id
_entity.type
_entity.pdbx_description
1 polymer ?
#
loop_
_entity_poly.entity_id
_entity_poly.type
_entity_poly.pdbx_seq_one_letter_code
_entity_poly.pdbx_strand_id
1 'polypeptide(L)'
;WYNVIYTPLKKKNPLAIIPGSLVGAIPPAVGWAAAGGSIFDSGIIIISFFFFIWQIPHFWLLLLVLDKDYEKAGFPTLTKIFSHAQLARITFIWILATIVTGLIIPLFGITNFPGINFLLLGAGIWLGWNAFKLLKQTENNNPFRFAFRNINVFALVVIVLLSIDKLFI
;
A
#
# COMPACT_ATOMS: atom_id res chain seq x y z
N TRP A 1 1.54 -20.95 5.68
CA TRP A 1 0.91 -19.66 6.08
C TRP A 1 -0.23 -19.25 5.16
N TYR A 2 0.01 -18.94 3.87
CA TYR A 2 -1.03 -18.44 2.94
C TYR A 2 -2.27 -19.35 2.80
N ASN A 3 -2.10 -20.58 2.31
CA ASN A 3 -3.22 -21.49 2.05
C ASN A 3 -3.90 -22.05 3.30
N VAL A 4 -3.16 -22.15 4.40
CA VAL A 4 -3.60 -22.85 5.61
C VAL A 4 -4.19 -21.90 6.66
N ILE A 5 -3.67 -20.67 6.75
CA ILE A 5 -4.05 -19.73 7.81
C ILE A 5 -4.78 -18.54 7.21
N TYR A 6 -4.20 -17.87 6.20
CA TYR A 6 -4.82 -16.69 5.59
C TYR A 6 -6.10 -17.00 4.81
N THR A 7 -6.10 -18.03 3.95
CA THR A 7 -7.26 -18.39 3.11
C THR A 7 -8.55 -18.66 3.91
N PRO A 8 -8.54 -19.44 5.01
CA PRO A 8 -9.74 -19.60 5.84
C PRO A 8 -10.06 -18.33 6.66
N LEU A 9 -9.06 -17.57 7.13
CA LEU A 9 -9.29 -16.33 7.89
C LEU A 9 -9.97 -15.25 7.04
N LYS A 10 -9.60 -15.11 5.77
CA LYS A 10 -10.18 -14.12 4.85
C LYS A 10 -11.69 -14.30 4.68
N LYS A 11 -12.20 -15.52 4.82
CA LYS A 11 -13.64 -15.81 4.77
C LYS A 11 -14.37 -15.46 6.06
N LYS A 12 -13.65 -15.28 7.17
CA LYS A 12 -14.22 -15.08 8.51
C LYS A 12 -14.06 -13.67 9.05
N ASN A 13 -12.95 -12.99 8.73
CA ASN A 13 -12.63 -11.67 9.28
C ASN A 13 -12.10 -10.73 8.20
N PRO A 14 -12.72 -9.55 7.99
CA PRO A 14 -12.21 -8.52 7.07
C PRO A 14 -10.79 -8.03 7.41
N LEU A 15 -10.38 -8.13 8.68
CA LEU A 15 -9.04 -7.77 9.15
C LEU A 15 -7.96 -8.80 8.81
N ALA A 16 -8.33 -9.97 8.26
CA ALA A 16 -7.39 -10.97 7.79
C ALA A 16 -6.43 -10.44 6.70
N ILE A 17 -6.75 -9.30 6.08
CA ILE A 17 -5.87 -8.61 5.14
C ILE A 17 -4.52 -8.23 5.75
N ILE A 18 -4.44 -7.91 7.04
CA ILE A 18 -3.18 -7.50 7.70
C ILE A 18 -2.16 -8.66 7.73
N PRO A 19 -2.49 -9.88 8.20
CA PRO A 19 -1.57 -11.01 8.06
C PRO A 19 -1.39 -11.45 6.58
N GLY A 20 -2.35 -11.13 5.71
CA GLY A 20 -2.27 -11.38 4.28
C GLY A 20 -1.31 -10.45 3.53
N SER A 21 -1.10 -9.22 4.01
CA SER A 21 -0.22 -8.26 3.34
C SER A 21 1.24 -8.67 3.40
N LEU A 22 1.62 -9.59 4.29
CA LEU A 22 2.93 -10.26 4.27
C LEU A 22 3.24 -10.90 2.91
N VAL A 23 2.23 -11.36 2.19
CA VAL A 23 2.38 -11.91 0.84
C VAL A 23 2.85 -10.85 -0.15
N GLY A 24 2.48 -9.58 0.05
CA GLY A 24 2.94 -8.45 -0.77
C GLY A 24 4.42 -8.14 -0.59
N ALA A 25 5.02 -8.49 0.55
CA ALA A 25 6.43 -8.28 0.83
C ALA A 25 7.35 -9.34 0.19
N ILE A 26 6.79 -10.49 -0.21
CA ILE A 26 7.53 -11.64 -0.73
C ILE A 26 8.10 -11.39 -2.14
N PRO A 27 7.32 -10.88 -3.14
CA PRO A 27 7.82 -10.74 -4.51
C PRO A 27 9.11 -9.91 -4.64
N PRO A 28 9.25 -8.74 -3.97
CA PRO A 28 10.52 -8.01 -3.99
C PRO A 28 11.67 -8.86 -3.44
N ALA A 29 11.49 -9.50 -2.28
CA ALA A 29 12.52 -10.30 -1.64
C ALA A 29 12.98 -11.49 -2.50
N VAL A 30 12.03 -12.14 -3.18
CA VAL A 30 12.33 -13.22 -4.13
C VAL A 30 13.12 -12.70 -5.33
N GLY A 31 12.72 -11.55 -5.91
CA GLY A 31 13.45 -10.94 -7.02
C GLY A 31 14.89 -10.57 -6.65
N TRP A 32 15.08 -10.02 -5.45
CA TRP A 32 16.41 -9.66 -4.93
C TRP A 32 17.30 -10.89 -4.73
N ALA A 33 16.77 -11.94 -4.11
CA ALA A 33 17.49 -13.20 -3.92
C ALA A 33 17.83 -13.87 -5.26
N ALA A 34 16.91 -13.85 -6.22
CA ALA A 34 17.12 -14.38 -7.57
C ALA A 34 18.23 -13.63 -8.33
N ALA A 35 18.40 -12.33 -8.08
CA ALA A 35 19.49 -11.53 -8.63
C ALA A 35 20.83 -11.71 -7.88
N GLY A 36 20.90 -12.60 -6.87
CA GLY A 36 22.10 -12.88 -6.09
C GLY A 36 22.28 -12.03 -4.83
N GLY A 37 21.30 -11.21 -4.47
CA GLY A 37 21.31 -10.39 -3.26
C GLY A 37 20.94 -11.19 -1.99
N SER A 38 21.42 -10.74 -0.83
CA SER A 38 21.02 -11.31 0.46
C SER A 38 19.61 -10.86 0.86
N ILE A 39 18.78 -11.77 1.35
CA ILE A 39 17.45 -11.42 1.91
C ILE A 39 17.53 -10.61 3.21
N PHE A 40 18.71 -10.55 3.83
CA PHE A 40 18.98 -9.76 5.03
C PHE A 40 19.52 -8.36 4.69
N ASP A 41 19.63 -8.02 3.41
CA ASP A 41 20.02 -6.69 2.97
C ASP A 41 18.98 -5.65 3.44
N SER A 42 19.46 -4.57 4.05
CA SER A 42 18.58 -3.54 4.59
C SER A 42 17.75 -2.84 3.51
N GLY A 43 18.27 -2.77 2.28
CA GLY A 43 17.60 -2.23 1.12
C GLY A 43 16.39 -3.07 0.69
N ILE A 44 16.53 -4.40 0.65
CA ILE A 44 15.37 -5.24 0.29
C ILE A 44 14.34 -5.30 1.43
N ILE A 45 14.80 -5.28 2.68
CA ILE A 45 13.91 -5.24 3.85
C ILE A 45 13.00 -4.01 3.79
N ILE A 46 13.53 -2.81 3.50
CA ILE A 46 12.70 -1.59 3.45
C ILE A 46 11.75 -1.59 2.24
N ILE A 47 12.16 -2.12 1.09
CA ILE A 47 11.27 -2.25 -0.09
C ILE A 47 10.14 -3.24 0.21
N SER A 48 10.46 -4.39 0.78
CA SER A 48 9.48 -5.39 1.20
C SER A 48 8.53 -4.83 2.27
N PHE A 49 9.04 -4.04 3.21
CA PHE A 49 8.24 -3.36 4.22
C PHE A 49 7.31 -2.29 3.61
N PHE A 50 7.80 -1.51 2.64
CA PHE A 50 6.96 -0.57 1.88
C PHE A 50 5.78 -1.26 1.22
N PHE A 51 6.00 -2.37 0.51
CA PHE A 51 4.92 -3.14 -0.10
C PHE A 51 3.96 -3.75 0.93
N PHE A 52 4.47 -4.23 2.07
CA PHE A 52 3.63 -4.70 3.17
C PHE A 52 2.67 -3.62 3.65
N ILE A 53 3.19 -2.41 3.92
CA ILE A 53 2.41 -1.28 4.43
C ILE A 53 1.42 -0.79 3.38
N TRP A 54 1.84 -0.64 2.12
CA TRP A 54 1.00 -0.19 1.00
C TRP A 54 -0.17 -1.14 0.72
N GLN A 55 0.06 -2.45 0.85
CA GLN A 55 -0.92 -3.49 0.52
C GLN A 55 -2.18 -3.41 1.41
N ILE A 56 -2.04 -2.94 2.65
CA ILE A 56 -3.15 -2.81 3.61
C ILE A 56 -4.19 -1.77 3.14
N PRO A 57 -3.85 -0.47 2.96
CA PRO A 57 -4.79 0.53 2.45
C PRO A 57 -5.22 0.24 1.01
N HIS A 58 -4.36 -0.35 0.17
CA HIS A 58 -4.74 -0.79 -1.18
C HIS A 58 -5.94 -1.75 -1.14
N PHE A 59 -5.84 -2.84 -0.37
CA PHE A 59 -6.91 -3.83 -0.30
C PHE A 59 -8.16 -3.32 0.41
N TRP A 60 -8.01 -2.51 1.46
CA TRP A 60 -9.17 -1.90 2.11
C TRP A 60 -9.93 -0.97 1.18
N LEU A 61 -9.22 -0.13 0.42
CA LEU A 61 -9.85 0.71 -0.59
C LEU A 61 -10.54 -0.15 -1.66
N LEU A 62 -9.92 -1.24 -2.13
CA LEU A 62 -10.56 -2.16 -3.07
C LEU A 62 -11.85 -2.78 -2.52
N LEU A 63 -11.85 -3.23 -1.27
CA LEU A 63 -13.04 -3.75 -0.60
C LEU A 63 -14.15 -2.71 -0.52
N LEU A 64 -13.83 -1.46 -0.19
CA LEU A 64 -14.81 -0.37 -0.12
C LEU A 64 -15.36 0.01 -1.51
N VAL A 65 -14.55 -0.13 -2.55
CA VAL A 65 -14.96 0.12 -3.93
C VAL A 65 -15.92 -0.95 -4.44
N LEU A 66 -15.71 -2.20 -4.02
CA LEU A 66 -16.47 -3.39 -4.43
C LEU A 66 -17.42 -3.90 -3.34
N ASP A 67 -17.76 -3.06 -2.36
CA ASP A 67 -18.43 -3.47 -1.11
C ASP A 67 -19.72 -4.27 -1.37
N LYS A 68 -20.54 -3.76 -2.30
CA LYS A 68 -21.81 -4.41 -2.70
C LYS A 68 -21.62 -5.77 -3.35
N ASP A 69 -20.55 -5.94 -4.12
CA ASP A 69 -20.26 -7.19 -4.82
C ASP A 69 -19.71 -8.24 -3.84
N TYR A 70 -18.90 -7.82 -2.87
CA TYR A 70 -18.43 -8.68 -1.77
C TYR A 70 -19.59 -9.13 -0.88
N GLU A 71 -20.52 -8.23 -0.57
CA GLU A 71 -21.72 -8.56 0.20
C GLU A 71 -22.61 -9.57 -0.53
N LYS A 72 -22.87 -9.37 -1.83
CA LYS A 72 -23.63 -10.34 -2.65
C LYS A 72 -22.98 -11.72 -2.72
N ALA A 73 -21.65 -11.77 -2.69
CA ALA A 73 -20.89 -13.01 -2.69
C ALA A 73 -20.77 -13.67 -1.29
N GLY A 74 -21.39 -13.09 -0.25
CA GLY A 74 -21.38 -13.65 1.11
C GLY A 74 -20.06 -13.47 1.86
N PHE A 75 -19.18 -12.59 1.39
CA PHE A 75 -17.94 -12.27 2.10
C PHE A 75 -18.17 -11.20 3.17
N PRO A 76 -17.42 -11.25 4.28
CA PRO A 76 -17.55 -10.24 5.32
C PRO A 76 -16.98 -8.90 4.82
N THR A 77 -17.76 -7.83 4.94
CA THR A 77 -17.37 -6.48 4.52
C THR A 77 -16.94 -5.62 5.72
N LEU A 78 -16.02 -4.68 5.49
CA LEU A 78 -15.54 -3.76 6.52
C LEU A 78 -16.64 -2.78 6.99
N THR A 79 -17.57 -2.45 6.10
CA THR A 79 -18.70 -1.55 6.36
C THR A 79 -19.71 -2.11 7.36
N LYS A 80 -19.71 -3.43 7.62
CA LYS A 80 -20.52 -4.07 8.67
C LYS A 80 -19.95 -3.90 10.08
N ILE A 81 -18.66 -3.58 10.20
CA ILE A 81 -17.95 -3.46 11.47
C ILE A 81 -17.68 -1.98 11.80
N PHE A 82 -17.35 -1.19 10.79
CA PHE A 82 -16.95 0.21 10.94
C PHE A 82 -17.81 1.12 10.09
N SER A 83 -18.07 2.33 10.60
CA SER A 83 -18.72 3.37 9.80
C SER A 83 -17.79 3.86 8.67
N HIS A 84 -18.37 4.38 7.59
CA HIS A 84 -17.59 4.98 6.50
C HIS A 84 -16.62 6.06 6.98
N ALA A 85 -17.00 6.84 8.00
CA ALA A 85 -16.14 7.87 8.60
C ALA A 85 -14.94 7.25 9.34
N GLN A 86 -15.15 6.16 10.08
CA GLN A 86 -14.06 5.43 10.73
C GLN A 86 -13.12 4.83 9.69
N LEU A 87 -13.66 4.17 8.67
CA LEU A 87 -12.87 3.56 7.60
C LEU A 87 -12.05 4.61 6.83
N ALA A 88 -12.61 5.79 6.56
CA ALA A 88 -11.88 6.89 5.96
C ALA A 88 -10.68 7.32 6.80
N ARG A 89 -10.85 7.47 8.13
CA ARG A 89 -9.77 7.86 9.05
C ARG A 89 -8.68 6.79 9.15
N ILE A 90 -9.06 5.52 9.34
CA ILE A 90 -8.07 4.44 9.48
C ILE A 90 -7.32 4.26 8.15
N THR A 91 -8.02 4.28 7.02
CA THR A 91 -7.39 4.20 5.69
C THR A 91 -6.44 5.37 5.44
N PHE A 92 -6.82 6.59 5.84
CA PHE A 92 -5.96 7.76 5.76
C PHE A 92 -4.65 7.59 6.55
N ILE A 93 -4.71 7.06 7.77
CA ILE A 93 -3.51 6.77 8.58
C ILE A 93 -2.58 5.77 7.87
N TRP A 94 -3.15 4.70 7.29
CA TRP A 94 -2.36 3.73 6.53
C TRP A 94 -1.75 4.30 5.25
N ILE A 95 -2.45 5.23 4.58
CA ILE A 95 -1.89 5.98 3.45
C ILE A 95 -0.70 6.83 3.91
N LEU A 96 -0.80 7.53 5.05
CA LEU A 96 0.32 8.29 5.60
C LEU A 96 1.50 7.38 5.95
N ALA A 97 1.26 6.21 6.56
CA ALA A 97 2.31 5.23 6.82
C ALA A 97 2.99 4.75 5.52
N THR A 98 2.21 4.58 4.44
CA THR A 98 2.74 4.22 3.12
C THR A 98 3.61 5.34 2.53
N ILE A 99 3.22 6.60 2.71
CA ILE A 99 4.04 7.75 2.29
C ILE A 99 5.35 7.77 3.09
N VAL A 100 5.27 7.69 4.41
CA VAL A 100 6.44 7.72 5.29
C VAL A 100 7.42 6.61 4.94
N THR A 101 6.95 5.37 4.75
CA THR A 101 7.82 4.27 4.34
C THR A 101 8.46 4.51 2.97
N GLY A 102 7.71 5.03 1.99
CA GLY A 102 8.26 5.40 0.68
C GLY A 102 9.35 6.48 0.75
N LEU A 103 9.21 7.46 1.65
CA LEU A 103 10.18 8.55 1.84
C LEU A 103 11.45 8.13 2.61
N ILE A 104 11.37 7.05 3.38
CA ILE A 104 12.52 6.52 4.14
C ILE A 104 13.40 5.62 3.27
N ILE A 105 12.87 5.02 2.19
CA ILE A 105 13.63 4.14 1.27
C ILE A 105 15.01 4.72 0.88
N PRO A 106 15.14 6.00 0.47
CA PRO A 106 16.44 6.60 0.16
C PRO A 106 17.51 6.51 1.27
N LEU A 107 17.09 6.52 2.54
CA LEU A 107 17.99 6.48 3.70
C LEU A 107 18.73 5.13 3.83
N PHE A 108 18.26 4.10 3.13
CA PHE A 108 18.88 2.78 3.09
C PHE A 108 19.93 2.63 1.98
N GLY A 109 20.36 3.73 1.34
CA GLY A 109 21.41 3.70 0.33
C GLY A 109 20.98 3.09 -1.01
N ILE A 110 19.66 2.95 -1.23
CA ILE A 110 19.12 2.39 -2.48
C ILE A 110 19.25 3.41 -3.61
N THR A 111 19.02 4.69 -3.30
CA THR A 111 19.02 5.81 -4.26
C THR A 111 20.38 6.52 -4.31
N ASN A 112 20.83 6.89 -5.49
CA ASN A 112 22.13 7.52 -5.73
C ASN A 112 21.97 8.97 -6.15
N PHE A 113 20.91 9.31 -6.89
CA PHE A 113 20.66 10.65 -7.37
C PHE A 113 19.78 11.46 -6.41
N PRO A 114 20.25 12.61 -5.89
CA PRO A 114 19.45 13.45 -4.98
C PRO A 114 18.12 13.93 -5.57
N GLY A 115 18.02 14.08 -6.90
CA GLY A 115 16.78 14.46 -7.58
C GLY A 115 15.64 13.47 -7.39
N ILE A 116 15.94 12.17 -7.24
CA ILE A 116 14.92 11.14 -6.97
C ILE A 116 14.27 11.37 -5.62
N ASN A 117 15.03 11.82 -4.62
CA ASN A 117 14.50 12.10 -3.28
C ASN A 117 13.48 13.24 -3.29
N PHE A 118 13.74 14.30 -4.07
CA PHE A 118 12.78 15.39 -4.25
C PHE A 118 11.52 14.95 -4.99
N LEU A 119 11.64 14.07 -5.99
CA LEU A 119 10.50 13.51 -6.72
C LEU A 119 9.64 12.61 -5.82
N LEU A 120 10.26 11.77 -4.98
CA LEU A 120 9.57 10.95 -3.98
C LEU A 120 8.83 11.83 -2.97
N LEU A 121 9.46 12.90 -2.49
CA LEU A 121 8.84 13.88 -1.60
C LEU A 121 7.60 14.53 -2.25
N GLY A 122 7.74 14.97 -3.50
CA GLY A 122 6.63 15.55 -4.27
C GLY A 122 5.47 14.56 -4.45
N ALA A 123 5.77 13.29 -4.77
CA ALA A 123 4.78 12.23 -4.90
C ALA A 123 4.06 11.95 -3.57
N GLY A 124 4.80 11.97 -2.46
CA GLY A 124 4.25 11.81 -1.11
C GLY A 124 3.30 12.94 -0.71
N ILE A 125 3.70 14.21 -0.94
CA ILE A 125 2.86 15.38 -0.69
C ILE A 125 1.59 15.33 -1.54
N TRP A 126 1.72 14.99 -2.83
CA TRP A 126 0.58 14.84 -3.74
C TRP A 126 -0.41 13.76 -3.27
N LEU A 127 0.08 12.60 -2.82
CA LEU A 127 -0.78 11.54 -2.30
C LEU A 127 -1.46 11.98 -0.99
N GLY A 128 -0.72 12.60 -0.07
CA GLY A 128 -1.25 13.10 1.21
C GLY A 128 -2.36 14.13 1.02
N TRP A 129 -2.15 15.09 0.11
CA TRP A 129 -3.16 16.10 -0.23
C TRP A 129 -4.44 15.46 -0.79
N ASN A 130 -4.29 14.49 -1.70
CA ASN A 130 -5.43 13.78 -2.27
C ASN A 130 -6.12 12.86 -1.27
N ALA A 131 -5.37 12.25 -0.34
CA ALA A 131 -5.91 11.41 0.72
C ALA A 131 -6.73 12.22 1.72
N PHE A 132 -6.43 13.51 1.93
CA PHE A 132 -7.23 14.39 2.80
C PHE A 132 -8.69 14.52 2.33
N LYS A 133 -8.95 14.33 1.03
CA LYS A 133 -10.32 14.29 0.48
C LYS A 133 -11.14 13.11 1.00
N LEU A 134 -10.51 12.03 1.46
CA LEU A 134 -11.22 10.92 2.13
C LEU A 134 -11.90 11.38 3.41
N LEU A 135 -11.30 12.34 4.12
CA LEU A 135 -11.82 12.83 5.41
C LEU A 135 -12.99 13.81 5.24
N LYS A 136 -13.05 14.53 4.11
CA LYS A 136 -14.12 15.49 3.78
C LYS A 136 -15.32 14.81 3.12
N GLN A 137 -15.82 13.74 3.74
CA GLN A 137 -16.96 12.92 3.29
C GLN A 137 -18.01 13.77 2.54
N THR A 138 -18.08 13.62 1.22
CA THR A 138 -19.03 14.33 0.34
C THR A 138 -19.95 13.30 -0.26
N GLU A 139 -21.26 13.46 -0.03
CA GLU A 139 -22.30 12.47 -0.34
C GLU A 139 -22.38 12.02 -1.82
N ASN A 140 -21.72 12.73 -2.74
CA ASN A 140 -21.89 12.55 -4.18
C ASN A 140 -20.64 12.11 -4.96
N ASN A 141 -19.47 12.06 -4.32
CA ASN A 141 -18.26 11.54 -4.95
C ASN A 141 -17.92 10.19 -4.32
N ASN A 142 -17.32 9.26 -5.07
CA ASN A 142 -16.83 8.01 -4.51
C ASN A 142 -15.34 8.20 -4.11
N PRO A 143 -15.04 8.78 -2.92
CA PRO A 143 -13.68 9.16 -2.55
C PRO A 143 -12.76 7.93 -2.41
N PHE A 144 -13.33 6.76 -2.11
CA PHE A 144 -12.59 5.51 -1.99
C PHE A 144 -12.04 5.04 -3.35
N ARG A 145 -12.82 5.16 -4.45
CA ARG A 145 -12.31 4.88 -5.81
C ARG A 145 -11.16 5.80 -6.20
N PHE A 146 -11.29 7.08 -5.88
CA PHE A 146 -10.25 8.06 -6.17
C PHE A 146 -8.96 7.79 -5.38
N ALA A 147 -9.08 7.53 -4.08
CA ALA A 147 -7.95 7.15 -3.24
C ALA A 147 -7.31 5.84 -3.68
N PHE A 148 -8.11 4.84 -4.07
CA PHE A 148 -7.61 3.57 -4.62
C PHE A 148 -6.72 3.82 -5.84
N ARG A 149 -7.16 4.64 -6.79
CA ARG A 149 -6.33 4.97 -7.96
C ARG A 149 -5.03 5.66 -7.54
N ASN A 150 -5.11 6.66 -6.67
CA ASN A 150 -3.93 7.46 -6.30
C ASN A 150 -2.88 6.67 -5.54
N ILE A 151 -3.28 5.75 -4.64
CA ILE A 151 -2.32 4.93 -3.90
C ILE A 151 -1.60 3.93 -4.82
N ASN A 152 -2.29 3.41 -5.84
CA ASN A 152 -1.68 2.56 -6.86
C ASN A 152 -0.71 3.35 -7.74
N VAL A 153 -1.10 4.57 -8.17
CA VAL A 153 -0.21 5.47 -8.92
C VAL A 153 1.03 5.82 -8.11
N PHE A 154 0.88 6.10 -6.81
CA PHE A 154 2.01 6.40 -5.94
C PHE A 154 3.00 5.23 -5.85
N ALA A 155 2.52 4.00 -5.61
CA ALA A 155 3.40 2.83 -5.59
C ALA A 155 4.10 2.62 -6.94
N LEU A 156 3.39 2.80 -8.06
CA LEU A 156 3.99 2.74 -9.39
C LEU A 156 5.11 3.79 -9.55
N VAL A 157 4.86 5.04 -9.16
CA VAL A 157 5.84 6.13 -9.22
C VAL A 157 7.06 5.80 -8.37
N VAL A 158 6.89 5.32 -7.14
CA VAL A 158 8.00 4.91 -6.27
C VAL A 158 8.87 3.86 -6.96
N ILE A 159 8.29 2.79 -7.48
CA ILE A 159 9.05 1.71 -8.13
C ILE A 159 9.73 2.16 -9.42
N VAL A 160 9.06 2.99 -10.23
CA VAL A 160 9.66 3.53 -11.45
C VAL A 160 10.84 4.44 -11.11
N LEU A 161 10.71 5.32 -10.13
CA LEU A 161 11.79 6.21 -9.70
C LEU A 161 13.00 5.42 -9.17
N LEU A 162 12.78 4.40 -8.34
CA LEU A 162 13.85 3.53 -7.83
C LEU A 162 14.52 2.72 -8.94
N SER A 163 13.74 2.23 -9.91
CA SER A 163 14.28 1.50 -11.07
C SER A 163 15.12 2.40 -11.97
N ILE A 164 14.64 3.62 -12.23
CA ILE A 164 15.34 4.61 -13.06
C ILE A 164 16.66 5.04 -12.42
N ASP A 165 16.69 5.25 -11.09
CA ASP A 165 17.92 5.60 -10.37
C ASP A 165 19.06 4.59 -10.64
N LYS A 166 18.72 3.30 -10.71
CA LYS A 166 19.68 2.22 -10.99
C LYS A 166 20.18 2.16 -12.43
N LEU A 167 19.52 2.82 -13.38
CA LEU A 167 19.96 2.88 -14.78
C LEU A 167 21.02 3.98 -15.02
N PHE A 168 21.17 4.91 -14.08
CA PHE A 168 22.13 6.02 -14.17
C PHE A 168 23.46 5.72 -13.44
N ILE A 169 23.68 4.45 -13.07
CA ILE A 169 24.90 3.90 -12.43
C ILE A 169 25.51 2.91 -13.42
#